data_AF-C4JNE2-F1
#
_entry.id   AF-C4JNE2-F1
#
_cell.length_a   1.000
_cell.length_b   1.000
_cell.length_c   1.000
_cell.angle_alpha   90.00
_cell.angle_beta   90.00
_cell.angle_gamma   90.00
#
_symmetry.space_group_name_H-M   'P 1'
#
loop_
_entity.id
_entity.type
_entity.pdbx_description
1 polymer ?
#
loop_
_entity_poly.entity_id
_entity_poly.type
_entity_poly.pdbx_seq_one_letter_code
_entity_poly.pdbx_strand_id
1 'polypeptide(L)'
;MAQPPSPNKAAYPPDRTPDEAISLFKALEAKFPSATLGDDRWYFIPIAALVGSGQPEFAIQLYTYLISKPEYSTPQARQELVRRLREALVKCVPIVGVCRPLEVVFGISKIEREEDKDYSFSRLVIECPPPSSIIQNKKSPFFPQSFLQKISQARLAV
;
A
#
# COMPACT_ATOMS: atom_id res chain seq x y z
N MET A 1 5.84 15.78 42.47
CA MET A 1 6.74 16.93 42.22
C MET A 1 6.49 17.41 40.80
N ALA A 2 5.76 18.52 40.64
CA ALA A 2 5.53 19.14 39.34
C ALA A 2 6.77 19.96 38.95
N GLN A 3 7.31 19.74 37.76
CA GLN A 3 8.43 20.52 37.23
C GLN A 3 7.95 21.94 36.86
N PRO A 4 8.69 22.99 37.21
CA PRO A 4 8.35 24.36 36.83
C PRO A 4 8.56 24.61 35.33
N PRO A 5 7.79 25.52 34.70
CA PRO A 5 7.84 25.76 33.27
C PRO A 5 9.13 26.50 32.88
N SER A 6 9.87 25.97 31.91
CA SER A 6 11.08 26.59 31.37
C SER A 6 10.74 27.82 30.50
N PRO A 7 11.54 28.89 30.57
CA PRO A 7 11.32 30.10 29.78
C PRO A 7 11.89 29.90 28.36
N ASN A 8 11.19 30.45 27.36
CA ASN A 8 11.49 30.36 25.92
C ASN A 8 11.15 29.04 25.21
N LYS A 9 9.84 28.75 25.10
CA LYS A 9 9.31 27.90 24.03
C LYS A 9 8.77 28.82 22.94
N ALA A 10 9.54 29.07 21.89
CA ALA A 10 8.98 29.59 20.63
C ALA A 10 7.75 28.72 20.31
N ALA A 11 6.58 29.35 20.15
CA ALA A 11 5.29 28.68 20.10
C ALA A 11 5.35 27.49 19.12
N TYR A 12 5.41 26.27 19.67
CA TYR A 12 5.29 25.06 18.87
C TYR A 12 3.93 25.16 18.18
N PRO A 13 3.86 24.94 16.84
CA PRO A 13 2.57 24.94 16.17
C PRO A 13 1.65 23.97 16.92
N PRO A 14 0.37 24.33 17.14
CA PRO A 14 -0.54 23.49 17.92
C PRO A 14 -0.53 22.06 17.37
N ASP A 15 -0.67 21.07 18.26
CA ASP A 15 -0.78 19.67 17.84
C ASP A 15 -1.94 19.54 16.85
N ARG A 16 -1.67 18.93 15.68
CA ARG A 16 -2.66 18.77 14.62
C ARG A 16 -3.81 17.92 15.13
N THR A 17 -5.03 18.42 14.97
CA THR A 17 -6.23 17.74 15.45
C THR A 17 -6.77 16.76 14.40
N PRO A 18 -7.51 15.71 14.80
CA PRO A 18 -8.13 14.78 13.85
C PRO A 18 -9.14 15.48 12.91
N ASP A 19 -9.81 16.53 13.37
CA ASP A 19 -10.78 17.29 12.57
C ASP A 19 -10.11 18.07 11.42
N GLU A 20 -8.90 18.58 11.67
CA GLU A 20 -8.06 19.20 10.63
C GLU A 20 -7.61 18.17 9.59
N ALA A 21 -7.28 16.94 10.01
CA ALA A 21 -6.91 15.86 9.10
C ALA A 21 -8.07 15.48 8.18
N ILE A 22 -9.30 15.36 8.71
CA ILE A 22 -10.50 15.10 7.92
C ILE A 22 -10.75 16.24 6.93
N SER A 23 -10.56 17.49 7.35
CA SER A 23 -10.71 18.67 6.49
C SER A 23 -9.69 18.65 5.34
N LEU A 24 -8.46 18.24 5.61
CA LEU A 24 -7.42 18.03 4.60
C LEU A 24 -7.84 16.92 3.62
N PHE A 25 -8.36 15.78 4.10
CA PHE A 25 -8.77 14.68 3.22
C PHE A 25 -9.88 15.09 2.26
N LYS A 26 -10.88 15.83 2.74
CA LYS A 26 -11.94 16.41 1.88
C LYS A 26 -11.37 17.39 0.85
N ALA A 27 -10.41 18.22 1.25
CA ALA A 27 -9.77 19.17 0.34
C ALA A 27 -8.92 18.46 -0.73
N LEU A 28 -8.27 17.36 -0.39
CA LEU A 28 -7.50 16.54 -1.34
C LEU A 28 -8.43 15.85 -2.34
N GLU A 29 -9.50 15.23 -1.85
CA GLU A 29 -10.53 14.61 -2.70
C GLU A 29 -11.10 15.61 -3.72
N ALA A 30 -11.40 16.85 -3.30
CA ALA A 30 -11.87 17.88 -4.22
C ALA A 30 -10.81 18.39 -5.22
N LYS A 31 -9.52 18.34 -4.84
CA LYS A 31 -8.41 18.85 -5.67
C LYS A 31 -7.94 17.86 -6.72
N PHE A 32 -8.03 16.56 -6.47
CA PHE A 32 -7.53 15.57 -7.42
C PHE A 32 -8.60 15.27 -8.47
N PRO A 33 -8.35 15.59 -9.76
CA PRO A 33 -9.33 15.41 -10.81
C PRO A 33 -9.60 13.91 -11.04
N SER A 34 -10.88 13.54 -10.99
CA SER A 34 -11.37 12.20 -11.32
C SER A 34 -10.92 11.73 -12.71
N ALA A 35 -10.79 12.67 -13.65
CA ALA A 35 -10.38 12.40 -15.03
C ALA A 35 -8.96 11.83 -15.18
N THR A 36 -8.00 12.23 -14.33
CA THR A 36 -6.59 11.83 -14.48
C THR A 36 -6.25 10.67 -13.55
N LEU A 37 -6.71 10.74 -12.30
CA LEU A 37 -6.30 9.80 -11.26
C LEU A 37 -7.37 8.76 -10.98
N GLY A 38 -8.63 8.94 -11.38
CA GLY A 38 -9.74 8.04 -11.05
C GLY A 38 -10.21 8.20 -9.60
N ASP A 39 -11.50 7.98 -9.37
CA ASP A 39 -12.17 8.22 -8.08
C ASP A 39 -11.60 7.36 -6.94
N ASP A 40 -11.09 6.16 -7.25
CA ASP A 40 -10.61 5.19 -6.26
C ASP A 40 -9.09 5.23 -6.00
N ARG A 41 -8.38 6.31 -6.36
CA ARG A 41 -6.89 6.31 -6.26
C ARG A 41 -6.30 7.54 -5.56
N TRP A 42 -7.08 8.57 -5.29
CA TRP A 42 -6.57 9.78 -4.65
C TRP A 42 -5.97 9.52 -3.26
N TYR A 43 -6.50 8.55 -2.52
CA TYR A 43 -6.09 8.22 -1.15
C TYR A 43 -4.68 7.62 -1.05
N PHE A 44 -4.07 7.15 -2.16
CA PHE A 44 -2.68 6.69 -2.14
C PHE A 44 -1.67 7.82 -1.88
N ILE A 45 -2.00 9.03 -2.32
CA ILE A 45 -1.16 10.22 -2.14
C ILE A 45 -1.02 10.58 -0.65
N PRO A 46 -2.11 10.83 0.10
CA PRO A 46 -1.99 11.12 1.52
C PRO A 46 -1.40 9.94 2.30
N ILE A 47 -1.67 8.69 1.93
CA ILE A 47 -1.04 7.54 2.60
C ILE A 47 0.48 7.56 2.47
N ALA A 48 1.00 7.73 1.24
CA ALA A 48 2.44 7.79 1.02
C ALA A 48 3.06 9.01 1.73
N ALA A 49 2.39 10.16 1.70
CA ALA A 49 2.86 11.39 2.33
C ALA A 49 2.89 11.30 3.86
N LEU A 50 1.82 10.81 4.50
CA LEU A 50 1.70 10.71 5.96
C LEU A 50 2.65 9.67 6.55
N VAL A 51 2.82 8.54 5.86
CA VAL A 51 3.78 7.50 6.24
C VAL A 51 5.21 8.03 6.09
N GLY A 52 5.51 8.74 5.00
CA GLY A 52 6.80 9.40 4.78
C GLY A 52 7.10 10.52 5.77
N SER A 53 6.10 11.27 6.22
CA SER A 53 6.26 12.35 7.21
C SER A 53 6.36 11.86 8.65
N GLY A 54 6.28 10.55 8.88
CA GLY A 54 6.38 9.95 10.21
C GLY A 54 5.16 10.18 11.11
N GLN A 55 3.98 10.38 10.52
CA GLN A 55 2.71 10.54 11.26
C GLN A 55 1.72 9.42 10.88
N PRO A 56 1.99 8.16 11.29
CA PRO A 56 1.16 7.00 10.96
C PRO A 56 -0.26 7.09 11.53
N GLU A 57 -0.46 7.80 12.64
CA GLU A 57 -1.76 8.02 13.28
C GLU A 57 -2.81 8.63 12.34
N PHE A 58 -2.42 9.62 11.52
CA PHE A 58 -3.34 10.24 10.57
C PHE A 58 -3.61 9.33 9.36
N ALA A 59 -2.68 8.43 9.01
CA ALA A 59 -2.92 7.43 7.96
C ALA A 59 -3.96 6.39 8.42
N ILE A 60 -3.99 6.06 9.70
CA ILE A 60 -5.03 5.21 10.30
C ILE A 60 -6.38 5.96 10.29
N GLN A 61 -6.39 7.25 10.63
CA GLN A 61 -7.61 8.07 10.56
C GLN A 61 -8.16 8.20 9.14
N LEU A 62 -7.28 8.26 8.12
CA LEU A 62 -7.71 8.24 6.73
C LEU A 62 -8.48 6.96 6.40
N TYR A 63 -8.06 5.79 6.90
CA TYR A 63 -8.83 4.57 6.74
C TYR A 63 -10.21 4.67 7.41
N THR A 64 -10.28 5.20 8.64
CA THR A 64 -11.57 5.44 9.32
C THR A 64 -12.48 6.40 8.54
N TYR A 65 -11.90 7.43 7.92
CA TYR A 65 -12.63 8.34 7.04
C TYR A 65 -13.16 7.63 5.79
N LEU A 66 -12.34 6.78 5.15
CA LEU A 66 -12.75 6.05 3.95
C LEU A 66 -13.90 5.09 4.25
N ILE A 67 -13.83 4.28 5.32
CA ILE A 67 -14.93 3.35 5.66
C ILE A 67 -16.24 4.05 6.03
N SER A 68 -16.21 5.34 6.35
CA SER A 68 -17.42 6.13 6.62
C SER A 68 -18.19 6.51 5.35
N LYS A 69 -17.57 6.39 4.17
CA LYS A 69 -18.20 6.68 2.88
C LYS A 69 -19.18 5.57 2.48
N PRO A 70 -20.27 5.91 1.78
CA PRO A 70 -21.29 4.94 1.36
C PRO A 70 -20.75 3.87 0.40
N GLU A 71 -19.70 4.18 -0.37
CA GLU A 71 -19.04 3.26 -1.31
C GLU A 71 -18.47 2.01 -0.64
N TYR A 72 -18.05 2.12 0.63
CA TYR A 72 -17.46 1.03 1.40
C TYR A 72 -18.44 0.41 2.40
N SER A 73 -19.74 0.54 2.15
CA SER A 73 -20.78 -0.07 2.99
C SER A 73 -20.76 -1.60 2.93
N THR A 74 -20.33 -2.20 1.81
CA THR A 74 -20.26 -3.65 1.64
C THR A 74 -18.94 -4.23 2.19
N PRO A 75 -18.96 -5.42 2.80
CA PRO A 75 -17.74 -6.05 3.32
C PRO A 75 -16.71 -6.34 2.21
N GLN A 76 -17.17 -6.71 1.01
CA GLN A 76 -16.30 -6.96 -0.13
C GLN A 76 -15.53 -5.70 -0.56
N ALA A 77 -16.19 -4.53 -0.57
CA ALA A 77 -15.53 -3.27 -0.90
C ALA A 77 -14.49 -2.88 0.18
N ARG A 78 -14.79 -3.13 1.47
CA ARG A 78 -13.83 -2.88 2.56
C ARG A 78 -12.62 -3.81 2.47
N GLN A 79 -12.83 -5.10 2.22
CA GLN A 79 -11.75 -6.06 1.99
C GLN A 79 -10.86 -5.64 0.82
N GLU A 80 -11.45 -5.24 -0.30
CA GLU A 80 -10.71 -4.76 -1.45
C GLU A 80 -9.91 -3.48 -1.15
N LEU A 81 -10.52 -2.51 -0.45
CA LEU A 81 -9.84 -1.31 0.00
C LEU A 81 -8.62 -1.66 0.85
N VAL A 82 -8.81 -2.45 1.91
CA VAL A 82 -7.75 -2.89 2.83
C VAL A 82 -6.63 -3.60 2.09
N ARG A 83 -6.96 -4.47 1.14
CA ARG A 83 -5.97 -5.17 0.30
C ARG A 83 -5.12 -4.18 -0.50
N ARG A 84 -5.77 -3.21 -1.17
CA ARG A 84 -5.09 -2.15 -1.93
C ARG A 84 -4.21 -1.29 -1.02
N LEU A 85 -4.68 -0.94 0.18
CA LEU A 85 -3.93 -0.16 1.16
C LEU A 85 -2.70 -0.92 1.66
N ARG A 86 -2.85 -2.19 2.05
CA ARG A 86 -1.74 -3.06 2.48
C ARG A 86 -0.69 -3.18 1.38
N GLU A 87 -1.10 -3.39 0.13
CA GLU A 87 -0.17 -3.43 -0.99
C GLU A 87 0.60 -2.10 -1.19
N ALA A 88 -0.08 -0.96 -1.11
CA ALA A 88 0.56 0.36 -1.26
C ALA A 88 1.55 0.63 -0.12
N LEU A 89 1.19 0.29 1.12
CA LEU A 89 2.07 0.42 2.29
C LEU A 89 3.31 -0.47 2.16
N VAL A 90 3.16 -1.72 1.72
CA VAL A 90 4.29 -2.62 1.47
C VAL A 90 5.19 -2.08 0.34
N LYS A 91 4.61 -1.47 -0.71
CA LYS A 91 5.38 -0.80 -1.77
C LYS A 91 6.12 0.45 -1.29
N CYS A 92 5.71 1.06 -0.17
CA CYS A 92 6.43 2.18 0.45
C CYS A 92 7.65 1.76 1.28
N VAL A 93 7.76 0.48 1.66
CA VAL A 93 8.84 -0.04 2.52
C VAL A 93 10.25 0.24 1.97
N PRO A 94 10.54 0.10 0.66
CA PRO A 94 11.87 0.40 0.13
C PRO A 94 12.28 1.88 0.24
N ILE A 95 11.31 2.81 0.37
CA ILE A 95 11.56 4.26 0.37
C ILE A 95 11.59 4.80 1.79
N VAL A 96 10.59 4.44 2.61
CA VAL A 96 10.42 4.97 3.97
C VAL A 96 11.05 4.06 5.03
N GLY A 97 11.33 2.81 4.69
CA GLY A 97 11.72 1.77 5.62
C GLY A 97 10.51 0.98 6.15
N VAL A 98 10.78 -0.05 6.95
CA VAL A 98 9.79 -1.05 7.35
C VAL A 98 8.88 -0.59 8.49
N CYS A 99 9.38 0.19 9.44
CA CYS A 99 8.68 0.44 10.69
C CYS A 99 7.37 1.24 10.50
N ARG A 100 7.41 2.32 9.71
CA ARG A 100 6.26 3.23 9.56
C ARG A 100 5.10 2.62 8.77
N PRO A 101 5.32 1.98 7.60
CA PRO A 101 4.23 1.33 6.90
C PRO A 101 3.60 0.18 7.70
N LEU A 102 4.40 -0.61 8.43
CA LEU A 102 3.88 -1.70 9.26
C LEU A 102 3.07 -1.20 10.46
N GLU A 103 3.48 -0.08 11.07
CA GLU A 103 2.72 0.56 12.15
C GLU A 103 1.30 0.92 11.69
N VAL A 104 1.16 1.46 10.48
CA VAL A 104 -0.14 1.74 9.87
C VAL A 104 -0.92 0.46 9.60
N VAL A 105 -0.29 -0.59 9.04
CA VAL A 105 -0.96 -1.88 8.80
C VAL A 105 -1.52 -2.47 10.10
N PHE A 106 -0.74 -2.46 11.18
CA PHE A 106 -1.22 -2.94 12.48
C PHE A 106 -2.30 -2.04 13.08
N GLY A 107 -2.20 -0.72 12.89
CA GLY A 107 -3.21 0.24 13.31
C GLY A 107 -4.55 0.02 12.61
N ILE A 108 -4.53 -0.19 11.30
CA ILE A 108 -5.72 -0.51 10.50
C ILE A 108 -6.31 -1.85 10.97
N SER A 109 -5.49 -2.88 11.14
CA SER A 109 -5.95 -4.21 11.58
C SER A 109 -6.62 -4.23 12.97
N LYS A 110 -6.31 -3.26 13.84
CA LYS A 110 -6.99 -3.08 15.14
C LYS A 110 -8.39 -2.48 15.03
N ILE A 111 -8.67 -1.72 13.96
CA ILE A 111 -9.95 -1.03 13.73
C ILE A 111 -10.86 -1.84 12.81
N GLU A 112 -10.27 -2.65 11.93
CA GLU A 112 -10.98 -3.57 11.06
C GLU A 112 -11.93 -4.50 11.82
N ARG A 113 -13.13 -4.71 11.26
CA ARG A 113 -14.07 -5.72 11.75
C ARG A 113 -13.57 -7.10 11.35
N GLU A 114 -13.95 -8.13 12.10
CA GLU A 114 -13.53 -9.51 11.80
C GLU A 114 -13.97 -9.95 10.38
N GLU A 115 -15.13 -9.49 9.93
CA GLU A 115 -15.69 -9.77 8.60
C GLU A 115 -14.87 -9.15 7.46
N ASP A 116 -14.10 -8.08 7.73
CA ASP A 116 -13.34 -7.34 6.74
C ASP A 116 -11.91 -7.88 6.59
N LYS A 117 -11.53 -8.88 7.41
CA LYS A 117 -10.21 -9.49 7.36
C LYS A 117 -10.11 -10.41 6.15
N ASP A 118 -9.45 -9.89 5.12
CA ASP A 118 -9.12 -10.65 3.93
C ASP A 118 -7.80 -11.43 4.14
N TYR A 119 -7.92 -12.76 4.16
CA TYR A 119 -6.83 -13.74 4.21
C TYR A 119 -6.42 -14.25 2.83
N SER A 120 -7.06 -13.76 1.76
CA SER A 120 -6.70 -14.14 0.40
C SER A 120 -5.34 -13.54 0.01
N PHE A 121 -4.58 -14.29 -0.78
CA PHE A 121 -3.29 -13.86 -1.30
C PHE A 121 -3.45 -13.32 -2.72
N SER A 122 -2.94 -12.12 -2.98
CA SER A 122 -2.99 -11.51 -4.31
C SER A 122 -1.95 -12.06 -5.29
N ARG A 123 -1.01 -12.87 -4.80
CA ARG A 123 -0.01 -13.55 -5.66
C ARG A 123 -0.60 -14.89 -6.08
N LEU A 124 -0.73 -15.09 -7.39
CA LEU A 124 -1.05 -16.39 -7.99
C LEU A 124 -0.23 -17.46 -7.28
N VAL A 125 -0.86 -18.58 -6.93
CA VAL A 125 -0.13 -19.81 -6.65
C VAL A 125 0.73 -20.05 -7.88
N ILE A 126 2.03 -19.77 -7.78
CA ILE A 126 2.98 -20.34 -8.72
C ILE A 126 2.94 -21.82 -8.37
N GLU A 127 2.11 -22.59 -9.06
CA GLU A 127 2.27 -24.02 -9.09
C GLU A 127 3.66 -24.24 -9.66
N CYS A 128 4.64 -24.43 -8.78
CA CYS A 128 5.95 -24.93 -9.18
C CYS A 128 5.67 -26.33 -9.70
N PRO A 129 5.71 -26.56 -11.03
CA PRO A 129 5.46 -27.88 -11.55
C PRO A 129 6.53 -28.81 -10.98
N PRO A 130 6.21 -30.07 -10.64
CA PRO A 130 7.23 -31.00 -10.20
C PRO A 130 8.34 -31.08 -11.26
N PRO A 131 9.61 -31.23 -10.87
CA PRO A 131 10.76 -31.13 -11.78
C PRO A 131 10.67 -32.06 -13.00
N SER A 132 9.89 -33.14 -12.90
CA SER A 132 9.57 -34.07 -14.01
C SER A 132 8.80 -33.44 -15.17
N SER A 133 8.01 -32.40 -14.93
CA SER A 133 7.20 -31.70 -15.94
C SER A 133 7.91 -30.52 -16.60
N ILE A 134 8.94 -29.96 -15.96
CA ILE A 134 9.79 -28.88 -16.49
C ILE A 134 10.65 -29.40 -17.67
N ILE A 135 11.04 -30.68 -17.62
CA ILE A 135 11.87 -31.30 -18.68
C ILE A 135 11.06 -31.53 -19.97
N GLN A 136 9.75 -31.76 -19.88
CA GLN A 136 8.92 -32.03 -21.06
C GLN A 136 8.50 -30.76 -21.81
N ASN A 137 8.45 -29.61 -21.15
CA ASN A 137 8.05 -28.36 -21.79
C ASN A 137 9.27 -27.46 -22.06
N LYS A 138 10.10 -27.83 -23.04
CA LYS A 138 11.19 -27.01 -23.60
C LYS A 138 10.70 -25.75 -24.35
N LYS A 139 9.54 -25.20 -24.01
CA LYS A 139 9.09 -23.88 -24.45
C LYS A 139 9.17 -22.95 -23.25
N SER A 140 10.37 -22.47 -22.94
CA SER A 140 10.54 -21.37 -22.00
C SER A 140 9.80 -20.13 -22.54
N PRO A 141 8.88 -19.50 -21.80
CA PRO A 141 8.19 -18.30 -22.25
C PRO A 141 9.11 -17.07 -22.32
N PHE A 142 10.34 -17.19 -21.82
CA PHE A 142 11.23 -16.07 -21.59
C PHE A 142 12.21 -15.78 -22.73
N PHE A 143 12.46 -16.75 -23.61
CA PHE A 143 13.39 -16.58 -24.73
C PHE A 143 12.73 -16.96 -26.04
N PRO A 144 12.69 -16.05 -27.03
CA PRO A 144 12.19 -16.39 -28.36
C PRO A 144 13.08 -17.49 -28.97
N GLN A 145 12.48 -18.41 -29.74
CA GLN A 145 13.19 -19.53 -30.38
C GLN A 145 14.42 -19.10 -31.17
N SER A 146 14.39 -17.90 -31.76
CA SER A 146 15.51 -17.29 -32.48
C SER A 146 16.75 -17.07 -31.61
N PHE A 147 16.58 -16.79 -30.31
CA PHE A 147 17.68 -16.60 -29.37
C PHE A 147 18.36 -17.93 -29.02
N LEU A 148 17.57 -18.98 -28.80
CA LEU A 148 18.08 -20.33 -28.54
C LEU A 148 18.82 -20.90 -29.76
N GLN A 149 18.35 -20.59 -30.97
CA GLN A 149 19.00 -21.04 -32.20
C GLN A 149 20.36 -20.38 -32.42
N LYS A 150 20.50 -19.09 -32.05
CA LYS A 150 21.79 -18.39 -32.06
C LYS A 150 22.79 -18.97 -31.06
N ILE A 151 22.33 -19.33 -29.86
CA ILE A 151 23.19 -19.98 -28.84
C ILE A 151 23.63 -21.37 -29.33
N SER A 152 22.73 -22.14 -29.94
CA SER A 152 23.07 -23.44 -30.51
C SER A 152 24.09 -23.35 -31.64
N GLN A 153 23.98 -22.34 -32.52
CA GLN A 153 24.95 -22.13 -33.60
C GLN A 153 26.30 -21.64 -33.07
N ALA A 154 26.32 -20.78 -32.06
CA ALA A 154 27.55 -20.31 -31.42
C ALA A 154 28.33 -21.44 -30.73
N ARG A 155 27.63 -22.47 -30.22
CA ARG A 155 28.25 -23.63 -29.57
C ARG A 155 28.87 -24.64 -30.54
N LEU A 156 28.47 -24.63 -31.81
CA LEU A 156 29.02 -25.50 -32.87
C LEU A 156 30.22 -24.86 -33.61
N ALA A 157 30.52 -23.59 -33.32
CA ALA A 157 31.60 -22.82 -33.93
C ALA A 157 32.87 -22.75 -33.05
N VAL A 158 32.93 -23.53 -31.96
CA VAL A 158 34.10 -23.76 -31.09
C VAL A 158 34.41 -25.24 -31.11
#